data_AF-A0A962DCP4-F1
#
_entry.id   AF-A0A962DCP4-F1
#
_cell.length_a   1.000
_cell.length_b   1.000
_cell.length_c   1.000
_cell.angle_alpha   90.00
_cell.angle_beta   90.00
_cell.angle_gamma   90.00
#
_symmetry.space_group_name_H-M   'P 1'
#
loop_
_entity.id
_entity.type
_entity.pdbx_description
1 polymer ?
#
loop_
_entity_poly.entity_id
_entity_poly.type
_entity_poly.pdbx_seq_one_letter_code
_entity_poly.pdbx_strand_id
1 'polypeptide(L)'
;GSERIVRYAFEYARANGRRKVTCMAKDNIMKMADGLFHNVFDEIGKEYPDIEQEFYIIDIGTARIAARPSAFDVIVTENLYGDIISDVAVEVTGSVGLGGSCNIGTDFGMFEAVHGSAPDIAGKGIANPSGLLLGSILMLNHIGQNPVATKIHNAWYKTIEDGIHTGDIFDPKLSTQKVGTSDFAKAVIERLGKKPEKFSPVDYGEGTGKGLILPALKTRVAEKKELVGADIFLDWQGRPEDLAEKIKAILIKGMELNTIANRGVKVWPNGQPGTFCSDHWCLRFMGQNLTPVTVLQQLANMEKAQLPFVKIENLYTFDGKKGFTVAQGE
;
A
#
# COMPACT_ATOMS: atom_id res chain seq x y z
N GLY A 1 -0.11 -9.96 6.62
CA GLY A 1 -0.64 -8.89 5.76
C GLY A 1 -0.35 -9.22 4.32
N SER A 2 0.92 -9.10 3.90
CA SER A 2 1.38 -9.29 2.53
C SER A 2 0.87 -10.57 1.87
N GLU A 3 0.98 -11.73 2.53
CA GLU A 3 0.51 -13.01 1.96
C GLU A 3 -0.98 -12.98 1.62
N ARG A 4 -1.81 -12.36 2.46
CA ARG A 4 -3.27 -12.31 2.25
C ARG A 4 -3.60 -11.51 0.99
N ILE A 5 -3.02 -10.32 0.83
CA ILE A 5 -3.35 -9.44 -0.29
C ILE A 5 -2.73 -9.93 -1.61
N VAL A 6 -1.51 -10.47 -1.57
CA VAL A 6 -0.86 -11.10 -2.72
C VAL A 6 -1.69 -12.29 -3.20
N ARG A 7 -2.04 -13.21 -2.29
CA ARG A 7 -2.86 -14.38 -2.62
C ARG A 7 -4.24 -13.97 -3.15
N TYR A 8 -4.86 -12.96 -2.55
CA TYR A 8 -6.11 -12.39 -3.07
C TYR A 8 -5.95 -11.86 -4.50
N ALA A 9 -4.86 -11.16 -4.83
CA ALA A 9 -4.62 -10.66 -6.18
C ALA A 9 -4.51 -11.79 -7.22
N PHE A 10 -3.83 -12.88 -6.89
CA PHE A 10 -3.74 -14.06 -7.77
C PHE A 10 -5.08 -14.79 -7.93
N GLU A 11 -5.82 -15.01 -6.83
CA GLU A 11 -7.15 -15.62 -6.90
C GLU A 11 -8.14 -14.73 -7.66
N TYR A 12 -8.07 -13.42 -7.46
CA TYR A 12 -8.85 -12.44 -8.20
C TYR A 12 -8.52 -12.52 -9.70
N ALA A 13 -7.22 -12.58 -10.04
CA ALA A 13 -6.79 -12.69 -11.43
C ALA A 13 -7.39 -13.94 -12.09
N ARG A 14 -7.24 -15.12 -11.46
CA ARG A 14 -7.76 -16.38 -11.97
C ARG A 14 -9.29 -16.37 -12.09
N ALA A 15 -10.00 -15.93 -11.06
CA ALA A 15 -11.47 -15.90 -11.04
C ALA A 15 -12.08 -14.94 -12.07
N ASN A 16 -11.35 -13.89 -12.46
CA ASN A 16 -11.81 -12.90 -13.42
C ASN A 16 -11.15 -13.05 -14.81
N GLY A 17 -10.49 -14.18 -15.08
CA GLY A 17 -9.87 -14.47 -16.37
C GLY A 17 -8.70 -13.54 -16.75
N ARG A 18 -8.09 -12.92 -15.75
CA ARG A 18 -6.89 -12.08 -15.89
C ARG A 18 -5.66 -12.96 -16.01
N ARG A 19 -4.64 -12.48 -16.71
CA ARG A 19 -3.48 -13.31 -17.11
C ARG A 19 -2.19 -12.90 -16.44
N LYS A 20 -2.14 -11.71 -15.83
CA LYS A 20 -0.93 -11.15 -15.24
C LYS A 20 -1.21 -10.46 -13.92
N VAL A 21 -0.33 -10.68 -12.94
CA VAL A 21 -0.28 -9.92 -11.69
C VAL A 21 1.07 -9.22 -11.60
N THR A 22 1.05 -7.91 -11.44
CA THR A 22 2.22 -7.05 -11.30
C THR A 22 2.36 -6.60 -9.85
N CYS A 23 3.48 -6.93 -9.21
CA CYS A 23 3.85 -6.40 -7.90
C CYS A 23 4.58 -5.05 -8.05
N MET A 24 4.20 -4.06 -7.23
CA MET A 24 4.92 -2.80 -7.15
C MET A 24 5.38 -2.52 -5.72
N ALA A 25 6.66 -2.22 -5.54
CA ALA A 25 7.24 -1.93 -4.22
C ALA A 25 8.51 -1.04 -4.34
N LYS A 26 9.07 -0.59 -3.22
CA LYS A 26 10.35 0.14 -3.14
C LYS A 26 11.42 -0.67 -2.39
N ASP A 27 11.52 -1.96 -2.72
CA ASP A 27 12.42 -2.92 -2.05
C ASP A 27 13.91 -2.56 -2.16
N ASN A 28 14.30 -1.78 -3.18
CA ASN A 28 15.65 -1.27 -3.33
C ASN A 28 16.06 -0.28 -2.21
N ILE A 29 15.09 0.36 -1.56
CA ILE A 29 15.31 1.26 -0.41
C ILE A 29 14.83 0.59 0.88
N MET A 30 13.56 0.19 0.93
CA MET A 30 12.91 -0.40 2.11
C MET A 30 13.02 -1.92 2.12
N LYS A 31 14.27 -2.41 2.17
CA LYS A 31 14.60 -3.84 2.04
C LYS A 31 13.86 -4.78 3.01
N MET A 32 13.51 -4.30 4.19
CA MET A 32 12.85 -5.12 5.22
C MET A 32 11.33 -5.08 5.16
N ALA A 33 10.73 -3.97 4.74
CA ALA A 33 9.28 -3.83 4.62
C ALA A 33 8.85 -4.27 3.22
N ASP A 34 9.14 -3.46 2.22
CA ASP A 34 8.89 -3.72 0.80
C ASP A 34 9.60 -4.95 0.28
N GLY A 35 10.84 -5.20 0.73
CA GLY A 35 11.52 -6.44 0.37
C GLY A 35 10.84 -7.68 0.94
N LEU A 36 10.23 -7.61 2.14
CA LEU A 36 9.38 -8.69 2.63
C LEU A 36 8.12 -8.85 1.77
N PHE A 37 7.48 -7.75 1.37
CA PHE A 37 6.32 -7.79 0.48
C PHE A 37 6.64 -8.45 -0.86
N HIS A 38 7.75 -8.05 -1.50
CA HIS A 38 8.22 -8.65 -2.76
C HIS A 38 8.60 -10.12 -2.59
N ASN A 39 9.34 -10.49 -1.54
CA ASN A 39 9.66 -11.91 -1.27
C ASN A 39 8.40 -12.78 -1.12
N VAL A 40 7.37 -12.26 -0.46
CA VAL A 40 6.09 -12.95 -0.32
C VAL A 40 5.37 -13.03 -1.67
N PHE A 41 5.45 -12.00 -2.52
CA PHE A 41 4.94 -12.05 -3.88
C PHE A 41 5.58 -13.20 -4.68
N ASP A 42 6.90 -13.30 -4.68
CA ASP A 42 7.64 -14.35 -5.39
C ASP A 42 7.35 -15.75 -4.82
N GLU A 43 7.18 -15.87 -3.51
CA GLU A 43 6.83 -17.13 -2.86
C GLU A 43 5.45 -17.62 -3.29
N ILE A 44 4.45 -16.74 -3.21
CA ILE A 44 3.06 -17.08 -3.51
C ILE A 44 2.86 -17.29 -5.01
N GLY A 45 3.51 -16.49 -5.85
CA GLY A 45 3.41 -16.61 -7.30
C GLY A 45 3.81 -17.99 -7.83
N LYS A 46 4.72 -18.72 -7.15
CA LYS A 46 5.06 -20.11 -7.50
C LYS A 46 3.87 -21.08 -7.42
N GLU A 47 2.83 -20.74 -6.66
CA GLU A 47 1.59 -21.51 -6.55
C GLU A 47 0.61 -21.24 -7.72
N TYR A 48 0.89 -20.25 -8.57
CA TYR A 48 0.05 -19.79 -9.68
C TYR A 48 0.83 -19.76 -11.01
N PRO A 49 1.33 -20.91 -11.51
CA PRO A 49 2.15 -20.98 -12.73
C PRO A 49 1.39 -20.59 -14.01
N ASP A 50 0.06 -20.55 -13.95
CA ASP A 50 -0.85 -20.12 -15.00
C ASP A 50 -0.98 -18.59 -15.14
N ILE A 51 -0.45 -17.82 -14.18
CA ILE A 51 -0.52 -16.36 -14.14
C ILE A 51 0.88 -15.77 -14.32
N GLU A 52 1.04 -14.88 -15.30
CA GLU A 52 2.29 -14.15 -15.51
C GLU A 52 2.58 -13.24 -14.30
N GLN A 53 3.84 -13.24 -13.87
CA GLN A 53 4.32 -12.44 -12.75
C GLN A 53 5.25 -11.36 -13.25
N GLU A 54 5.02 -10.13 -12.78
CA GLU A 54 5.84 -8.98 -13.13
C GLU A 54 6.13 -8.16 -11.88
N PHE A 55 7.30 -7.52 -11.84
CA PHE A 55 7.68 -6.63 -10.75
C PHE A 55 8.13 -5.27 -11.29
N TYR A 56 7.71 -4.20 -10.63
CA TYR A 56 8.26 -2.86 -10.82
C TYR A 56 8.64 -2.23 -9.49
N ILE A 57 9.71 -1.42 -9.53
CA ILE A 57 9.88 -0.40 -8.51
C ILE A 57 8.74 0.62 -8.65
N ILE A 58 8.13 1.00 -7.53
CA ILE A 58 6.90 1.80 -7.51
C ILE A 58 6.98 3.11 -8.32
N ASP A 59 8.15 3.74 -8.40
CA ASP A 59 8.35 4.99 -9.17
C ASP A 59 8.16 4.78 -10.67
N ILE A 60 8.87 3.83 -11.26
CA ILE A 60 8.76 3.52 -12.68
C ILE A 60 7.43 2.81 -12.99
N GLY A 61 6.90 2.03 -12.04
CA GLY A 61 5.59 1.41 -12.14
C GLY A 61 4.49 2.48 -12.31
N THR A 62 4.48 3.48 -11.43
CA THR A 62 3.53 4.61 -11.49
C THR A 62 3.65 5.39 -12.80
N ALA A 63 4.87 5.69 -13.24
CA ALA A 63 5.09 6.37 -14.52
C ALA A 63 4.56 5.56 -15.72
N ARG A 64 4.67 4.22 -15.67
CA ARG A 64 4.13 3.33 -16.70
C ARG A 64 2.61 3.25 -16.66
N ILE A 65 1.97 3.30 -15.49
CA ILE A 65 0.50 3.37 -15.39
C ILE A 65 0.01 4.61 -16.13
N ALA A 66 0.62 5.77 -15.89
CA ALA A 66 0.25 7.02 -16.54
C ALA A 66 0.50 7.00 -18.06
N ALA A 67 1.64 6.46 -18.51
CA ALA A 67 2.03 6.51 -19.91
C ALA A 67 1.45 5.38 -20.77
N ARG A 68 1.25 4.20 -20.19
CA ARG A 68 0.91 2.95 -20.90
C ARG A 68 -0.01 2.06 -20.02
N PRO A 69 -1.19 2.56 -19.62
CA PRO A 69 -2.08 1.84 -18.69
C PRO A 69 -2.47 0.44 -19.20
N SER A 70 -2.62 0.28 -20.52
CA SER A 70 -2.98 -1.00 -21.15
C SER A 70 -1.94 -2.10 -21.03
N ALA A 71 -0.74 -1.80 -20.50
CA ALA A 71 0.29 -2.80 -20.24
C ALA A 71 0.01 -3.61 -18.95
N PHE A 72 -0.90 -3.16 -18.09
CA PHE A 72 -1.21 -3.77 -16.80
C PHE A 72 -2.55 -4.51 -16.83
N ASP A 73 -2.68 -5.50 -15.94
CA ASP A 73 -3.92 -6.25 -15.75
C ASP A 73 -4.33 -6.18 -14.26
N VAL A 74 -3.73 -6.98 -13.38
CA VAL A 74 -3.87 -6.84 -11.92
C VAL A 74 -2.59 -6.27 -11.33
N ILE A 75 -2.71 -5.26 -10.46
CA ILE A 75 -1.58 -4.69 -9.71
C ILE A 75 -1.79 -4.98 -8.22
N VAL A 76 -0.75 -5.44 -7.54
CA VAL A 76 -0.71 -5.62 -6.08
C VAL A 76 0.43 -4.82 -5.49
N THR A 77 0.16 -4.09 -4.41
CA THR A 77 1.13 -3.19 -3.76
C THR A 77 0.77 -2.98 -2.29
N GLU A 78 1.63 -2.29 -1.55
CA GLU A 78 1.39 -1.87 -0.17
C GLU A 78 0.43 -0.67 -0.09
N ASN A 79 -0.14 -0.46 1.11
CA ASN A 79 -1.27 0.45 1.35
C ASN A 79 -1.04 1.88 0.79
N LEU A 80 0.01 2.56 1.24
CA LEU A 80 0.31 3.94 0.82
C LEU A 80 0.50 4.06 -0.69
N TYR A 81 1.14 3.07 -1.31
CA TYR A 81 1.34 3.06 -2.75
C TYR A 81 0.05 2.77 -3.50
N GLY A 82 -0.77 1.85 -2.98
CA GLY A 82 -2.08 1.52 -3.51
C GLY A 82 -2.97 2.75 -3.62
N ASP A 83 -3.06 3.51 -2.53
CA ASP A 83 -3.78 4.79 -2.45
C ASP A 83 -3.38 5.75 -3.58
N ILE A 84 -2.09 6.00 -3.73
CA ILE A 84 -1.56 6.92 -4.75
C ILE A 84 -1.79 6.39 -6.17
N ILE A 85 -1.46 5.12 -6.45
CA ILE A 85 -1.51 4.61 -7.82
C ILE A 85 -2.94 4.30 -8.27
N SER A 86 -3.87 4.02 -7.36
CA SER A 86 -5.29 3.89 -7.72
C SER A 86 -5.85 5.21 -8.21
N ASP A 87 -5.50 6.33 -7.59
CA ASP A 87 -5.93 7.66 -8.05
C ASP A 87 -5.36 7.96 -9.44
N VAL A 88 -4.07 7.68 -9.66
CA VAL A 88 -3.46 7.83 -10.99
C VAL A 88 -4.17 6.93 -12.02
N ALA A 89 -4.45 5.68 -11.68
CA ALA A 89 -5.10 4.74 -12.59
C ALA A 89 -6.52 5.18 -12.98
N VAL A 90 -7.31 5.68 -12.02
CA VAL A 90 -8.66 6.19 -12.28
C VAL A 90 -8.60 7.51 -13.06
N GLU A 91 -7.71 8.43 -12.72
CA GLU A 91 -7.59 9.71 -13.42
C GLU A 91 -7.21 9.53 -14.90
N VAL A 92 -6.40 8.52 -15.22
CA VAL A 92 -6.08 8.15 -16.62
C VAL A 92 -7.33 7.75 -17.42
N THR A 93 -8.40 7.31 -16.77
CA THR A 93 -9.69 7.02 -17.43
C THR A 93 -10.53 8.28 -17.73
N GLY A 94 -10.10 9.44 -17.22
CA GLY A 94 -10.68 10.75 -17.52
C GLY A 94 -11.20 11.52 -16.31
N SER A 95 -11.41 10.85 -15.17
CA SER A 95 -11.81 11.50 -13.90
C SER A 95 -11.79 10.52 -12.73
N VAL A 96 -11.25 10.94 -11.58
CA VAL A 96 -11.42 10.25 -10.28
C VAL A 96 -12.88 9.93 -9.94
N GLY A 97 -13.84 10.70 -10.46
CA GLY A 97 -15.29 10.48 -10.29
C GLY A 97 -15.82 9.19 -10.92
N LEU A 98 -15.02 8.51 -11.74
CA LEU A 98 -15.35 7.24 -12.37
C LEU A 98 -14.87 6.02 -11.57
N GLY A 99 -14.09 6.20 -10.50
CA GLY A 99 -13.51 5.08 -9.74
C GLY A 99 -14.48 4.48 -8.73
N GLY A 100 -14.83 3.21 -8.90
CA GLY A 100 -15.44 2.39 -7.85
C GLY A 100 -14.39 1.56 -7.11
N SER A 101 -14.61 1.29 -5.83
CA SER A 101 -13.69 0.49 -5.01
C SER A 101 -14.43 -0.44 -4.06
N CYS A 102 -13.68 -1.36 -3.45
CA CYS A 102 -14.18 -2.24 -2.40
C CYS A 102 -13.08 -2.60 -1.40
N ASN A 103 -13.49 -2.81 -0.15
CA ASN A 103 -12.69 -3.31 0.94
C ASN A 103 -13.24 -4.69 1.31
N ILE A 104 -12.50 -5.74 0.99
CA ILE A 104 -12.95 -7.13 1.15
C ILE A 104 -12.17 -7.78 2.30
N GLY A 105 -12.90 -8.12 3.36
CA GLY A 105 -12.42 -8.95 4.47
C GLY A 105 -12.91 -10.40 4.36
N THR A 106 -12.56 -11.20 5.35
CA THR A 106 -13.07 -12.59 5.47
C THR A 106 -14.55 -12.61 5.86
N ASP A 107 -14.96 -11.68 6.73
CA ASP A 107 -16.30 -11.67 7.33
C ASP A 107 -17.20 -10.56 6.78
N PHE A 108 -16.62 -9.48 6.23
CA PHE A 108 -17.34 -8.28 5.79
C PHE A 108 -16.76 -7.73 4.49
N GLY A 109 -17.63 -7.11 3.69
CA GLY A 109 -17.25 -6.31 2.52
C GLY A 109 -17.86 -4.91 2.61
N MET A 110 -17.06 -3.90 2.26
CA MET A 110 -17.50 -2.50 2.13
C MET A 110 -17.25 -2.02 0.70
N PHE A 111 -18.20 -1.31 0.12
CA PHE A 111 -18.16 -0.88 -1.27
C PHE A 111 -18.39 0.62 -1.34
N GLU A 112 -17.51 1.33 -2.05
CA GLU A 112 -17.48 2.79 -2.04
C GLU A 112 -16.94 3.34 -3.36
N ALA A 113 -16.92 4.66 -3.49
CA ALA A 113 -16.19 5.34 -4.55
C ALA A 113 -14.74 5.53 -4.11
N VAL A 114 -13.81 5.63 -5.07
CA VAL A 114 -12.40 5.94 -4.78
C VAL A 114 -12.25 7.39 -4.28
N HIS A 115 -13.07 8.31 -4.78
CA HIS A 115 -12.94 9.73 -4.48
C HIS A 115 -13.41 10.10 -3.06
N GLY A 116 -12.90 11.23 -2.56
CA GLY A 116 -13.31 11.82 -1.29
C GLY A 116 -14.63 12.60 -1.32
N SER A 117 -14.83 13.47 -0.33
CA SER A 117 -16.10 14.18 -0.08
C SER A 117 -16.40 15.36 -1.02
N ALA A 118 -15.40 15.86 -1.75
CA ALA A 118 -15.52 16.99 -2.68
C ALA A 118 -16.37 18.18 -2.12
N PRO A 119 -15.93 18.80 -1.01
CA PRO A 119 -16.74 19.76 -0.25
C PRO A 119 -17.09 21.03 -1.04
N ASP A 120 -16.29 21.37 -2.03
CA ASP A 120 -16.50 22.50 -2.93
C ASP A 120 -17.70 22.32 -3.87
N ILE A 121 -18.14 21.09 -4.14
CA ILE A 121 -19.32 20.79 -4.98
C ILE A 121 -20.50 20.19 -4.22
N ALA A 122 -20.37 20.00 -2.91
CA ALA A 122 -21.42 19.46 -2.05
C ALA A 122 -22.72 20.28 -2.18
N GLY A 123 -23.85 19.59 -2.34
CA GLY A 123 -25.17 20.21 -2.47
C GLY A 123 -25.44 20.94 -3.79
N LYS A 124 -24.49 20.99 -4.73
CA LYS A 124 -24.65 21.70 -6.01
C LYS A 124 -25.30 20.86 -7.11
N GLY A 125 -25.47 19.56 -6.90
CA GLY A 125 -26.08 18.65 -7.88
C GLY A 125 -25.24 18.43 -9.15
N ILE A 126 -23.92 18.67 -9.08
CA ILE A 126 -23.00 18.55 -10.23
C ILE A 126 -21.97 17.43 -10.08
N ALA A 127 -22.00 16.69 -8.97
CA ALA A 127 -21.09 15.57 -8.74
C ALA A 127 -21.39 14.41 -9.71
N ASN A 128 -20.35 13.72 -10.16
CA ASN A 128 -20.48 12.51 -10.95
C ASN A 128 -20.80 11.32 -10.02
N PRO A 129 -21.97 10.68 -10.14
CA PRO A 129 -22.33 9.56 -9.26
C PRO A 129 -21.73 8.21 -9.72
N SER A 130 -20.93 8.20 -10.80
CA SER A 130 -20.42 6.97 -11.41
C SER A 130 -19.57 6.14 -10.45
N GLY A 131 -18.65 6.74 -9.70
CA GLY A 131 -17.79 6.00 -8.77
C GLY A 131 -18.59 5.17 -7.74
N LEU A 132 -19.59 5.78 -7.10
CA LEU A 132 -20.46 5.07 -6.16
C LEU A 132 -21.35 4.02 -6.85
N LEU A 133 -21.82 4.31 -8.06
CA LEU A 133 -22.58 3.35 -8.87
C LEU A 133 -21.73 2.12 -9.21
N LEU A 134 -20.48 2.31 -9.65
CA LEU A 134 -19.56 1.23 -9.97
C LEU A 134 -19.15 0.45 -8.70
N GLY A 135 -18.96 1.12 -7.56
CA GLY A 135 -18.81 0.46 -6.26
C GLY A 135 -20.01 -0.43 -5.91
N SER A 136 -21.23 0.06 -6.17
CA SER A 136 -22.47 -0.72 -5.98
C SER A 136 -22.57 -1.92 -6.93
N ILE A 137 -22.04 -1.81 -8.16
CA ILE A 137 -21.95 -2.94 -9.10
C ILE A 137 -20.98 -4.01 -8.56
N LEU A 138 -19.84 -3.60 -7.98
CA LEU A 138 -18.93 -4.53 -7.30
C LEU A 138 -19.64 -5.24 -6.14
N MET A 139 -20.46 -4.52 -5.37
CA MET A 139 -21.27 -5.12 -4.30
C MET A 139 -22.24 -6.17 -4.84
N LEU A 140 -22.99 -5.83 -5.90
CA LEU A 140 -23.94 -6.76 -6.53
C LEU A 140 -23.24 -8.03 -7.01
N ASN A 141 -22.07 -7.90 -7.64
CA ASN A 141 -21.26 -9.05 -8.02
C ASN A 141 -20.82 -9.88 -6.80
N HIS A 142 -20.41 -9.22 -5.72
CA HIS A 142 -19.99 -9.89 -4.49
C HIS A 142 -21.11 -10.73 -3.86
N ILE A 143 -22.35 -10.23 -3.83
CA ILE A 143 -23.52 -10.92 -3.28
C ILE A 143 -24.21 -11.85 -4.29
N GLY A 144 -23.61 -12.09 -5.47
CA GLY A 144 -24.12 -13.02 -6.48
C GLY A 144 -25.25 -12.50 -7.36
N GLN A 145 -25.53 -11.19 -7.31
CA GLN A 145 -26.52 -10.52 -8.15
C GLN A 145 -25.93 -10.10 -9.51
N ASN A 146 -25.10 -10.96 -10.11
CA ASN A 146 -24.37 -10.70 -11.35
C ASN A 146 -25.26 -10.30 -12.54
N PRO A 147 -26.46 -10.90 -12.75
CA PRO A 147 -27.36 -10.44 -13.83
C PRO A 147 -27.86 -9.00 -13.64
N VAL A 148 -28.11 -8.60 -12.38
CA VAL A 148 -28.51 -7.22 -12.04
C VAL A 148 -27.35 -6.27 -12.26
N ALA A 149 -26.15 -6.63 -11.77
CA ALA A 149 -24.92 -5.88 -11.98
C ALA A 149 -24.64 -5.66 -13.49
N THR A 150 -24.79 -6.73 -14.29
CA THR A 150 -24.62 -6.72 -15.75
C THR A 150 -25.58 -5.75 -16.42
N LYS A 151 -26.86 -5.75 -16.00
CA LYS A 151 -27.88 -4.85 -16.54
C LYS A 151 -27.58 -3.39 -16.23
N ILE A 152 -27.16 -3.08 -15.00
CA ILE A 152 -26.85 -1.72 -14.56
C ILE A 152 -25.57 -1.21 -15.24
N HIS A 153 -24.52 -2.02 -15.28
CA HIS A 153 -23.25 -1.62 -15.90
C HIS A 153 -23.43 -1.33 -17.40
N ASN A 154 -24.10 -2.20 -18.14
CA ASN A 154 -24.34 -1.97 -19.57
C ASN A 154 -25.19 -0.72 -19.82
N ALA A 155 -26.14 -0.40 -18.94
CA ALA A 155 -26.90 0.85 -19.02
C ALA A 155 -26.01 2.09 -18.77
N TRP A 156 -25.10 2.01 -17.81
CA TRP A 156 -24.09 3.05 -17.56
C TRP A 156 -23.16 3.22 -18.76
N TYR A 157 -22.58 2.14 -19.30
CA TYR A 157 -21.79 2.21 -20.54
C TYR A 157 -22.56 2.80 -21.71
N LYS A 158 -23.82 2.41 -21.90
CA LYS A 158 -24.66 3.00 -22.95
C LYS A 158 -24.90 4.50 -22.73
N THR A 159 -24.97 4.96 -21.49
CA THR A 159 -25.13 6.38 -21.14
C THR A 159 -23.89 7.19 -21.54
N ILE A 160 -22.71 6.69 -21.19
CA ILE A 160 -21.42 7.28 -21.57
C ILE A 160 -21.26 7.25 -23.11
N GLU A 161 -21.57 6.14 -23.76
CA GLU A 161 -21.48 6.00 -25.22
C GLU A 161 -22.39 6.96 -25.99
N ASP A 162 -23.59 7.23 -25.47
CA ASP A 162 -24.53 8.20 -26.05
C ASP A 162 -24.09 9.67 -25.82
N GLY A 163 -23.00 9.89 -25.09
CA GLY A 163 -22.40 11.20 -24.84
C GLY A 163 -23.13 12.02 -23.78
N ILE A 164 -23.84 11.38 -22.85
CA ILE A 164 -24.48 12.05 -21.72
C ILE A 164 -23.48 12.04 -20.56
N HIS A 165 -22.87 13.18 -20.29
CA HIS A 165 -21.71 13.28 -19.42
C HIS A 165 -21.91 14.32 -18.31
N THR A 166 -21.40 14.02 -17.12
CA THR A 166 -21.26 14.99 -16.03
C THR A 166 -20.08 15.94 -16.28
N GLY A 167 -20.01 17.01 -15.50
CA GLY A 167 -19.10 18.12 -15.81
C GLY A 167 -17.61 17.80 -15.77
N ASP A 168 -17.20 16.78 -15.02
CA ASP A 168 -15.84 16.28 -14.89
C ASP A 168 -15.32 15.56 -16.16
N ILE A 169 -16.21 14.92 -16.92
CA ILE A 169 -15.84 14.18 -18.14
C ILE A 169 -16.48 14.77 -19.42
N PHE A 170 -17.13 15.92 -19.31
CA PHE A 170 -17.75 16.57 -20.47
C PHE A 170 -16.70 17.17 -21.41
N ASP A 171 -16.64 16.65 -22.62
CA ASP A 171 -15.88 17.20 -23.74
C ASP A 171 -16.85 17.57 -24.89
N PRO A 172 -16.93 18.84 -25.34
CA PRO A 172 -17.75 19.26 -26.47
C PRO A 172 -17.53 18.48 -27.79
N LYS A 173 -16.37 17.82 -27.94
CA LYS A 173 -16.05 17.01 -29.13
C LYS A 173 -16.61 15.59 -29.05
N LEU A 174 -16.81 15.06 -27.84
CA LEU A 174 -17.20 13.68 -27.59
C LEU A 174 -18.59 13.54 -26.96
N SER A 175 -19.10 14.62 -26.36
CA SER A 175 -20.32 14.62 -25.56
C SER A 175 -21.47 15.24 -26.33
N THR A 176 -22.64 14.64 -26.22
CA THR A 176 -23.90 15.15 -26.75
C THR A 176 -24.57 16.10 -25.76
N GLN A 177 -24.47 15.81 -24.46
CA GLN A 177 -25.18 16.55 -23.42
C GLN A 177 -24.38 16.61 -22.12
N LYS A 178 -24.27 17.81 -21.54
CA LYS A 178 -23.79 18.02 -20.16
C LYS A 178 -24.96 17.92 -19.19
N VAL A 179 -24.84 17.08 -18.16
CA VAL A 179 -25.88 16.85 -17.15
C VAL A 179 -25.35 16.97 -15.73
N GLY A 180 -26.25 17.24 -14.78
CA GLY A 180 -25.99 17.15 -13.33
C GLY A 180 -26.20 15.73 -12.80
N THR A 181 -26.01 15.56 -11.48
CA THR A 181 -26.06 14.25 -10.80
C THR A 181 -27.38 13.51 -11.02
N SER A 182 -28.51 14.18 -10.80
CA SER A 182 -29.85 13.56 -10.90
C SER A 182 -30.22 13.23 -12.35
N ASP A 183 -29.87 14.11 -13.29
CA ASP A 183 -30.16 13.90 -14.71
C ASP A 183 -29.29 12.78 -15.30
N PHE A 184 -28.04 12.66 -14.86
CA PHE A 184 -27.19 11.52 -15.22
C PHE A 184 -27.78 10.20 -14.70
N ALA A 185 -28.21 10.14 -13.43
CA ALA A 185 -28.85 8.95 -12.88
C ALA A 185 -30.13 8.57 -13.65
N LYS A 186 -30.96 9.56 -14.01
CA LYS A 186 -32.14 9.33 -14.84
C LYS A 186 -31.78 8.77 -16.22
N ALA A 187 -30.76 9.31 -16.86
CA ALA A 187 -30.28 8.83 -18.16
C ALA A 187 -29.80 7.37 -18.11
N VAL A 188 -29.15 6.95 -17.02
CA VAL A 188 -28.78 5.54 -16.79
C VAL A 188 -30.03 4.67 -16.62
N ILE A 189 -31.02 5.11 -15.84
CA ILE A 189 -32.28 4.37 -15.61
C ILE A 189 -33.02 4.14 -16.94
N GLU A 190 -33.12 5.14 -17.80
CA GLU A 190 -33.77 5.07 -19.13
C GLU A 190 -33.06 4.10 -20.10
N ARG A 191 -31.85 3.65 -19.76
CA ARG A 191 -31.03 2.71 -20.54
C ARG A 191 -30.95 1.33 -19.93
N LEU A 192 -31.62 1.07 -18.82
CA LEU A 192 -31.69 -0.27 -18.24
C LEU A 192 -32.22 -1.29 -19.26
N GLY A 193 -31.42 -2.34 -19.51
CA GLY A 193 -31.73 -3.37 -20.51
C GLY A 193 -31.18 -3.09 -21.91
N LYS A 194 -30.61 -1.91 -22.15
CA LYS A 194 -29.84 -1.60 -23.36
C LYS A 194 -28.38 -2.01 -23.17
N LYS A 195 -27.68 -2.23 -24.28
CA LYS A 195 -26.25 -2.54 -24.32
C LYS A 195 -25.51 -1.45 -25.12
N PRO A 196 -24.24 -1.16 -24.79
CA PRO A 196 -23.39 -0.34 -25.65
C PRO A 196 -23.17 -1.02 -27.02
N GLU A 197 -22.95 -0.21 -28.04
CA GLU A 197 -22.66 -0.62 -29.43
C GLU A 197 -21.18 -0.48 -29.79
N LYS A 198 -20.49 0.51 -29.22
CA LYS A 198 -19.06 0.81 -29.40
C LYS A 198 -18.22 0.21 -28.28
N PHE A 199 -18.63 0.37 -27.01
CA PHE A 199 -17.97 -0.34 -25.92
C PHE A 199 -18.33 -1.82 -25.96
N SER A 200 -17.39 -2.68 -25.56
CA SER A 200 -17.69 -4.09 -25.36
C SER A 200 -18.70 -4.24 -24.21
N PRO A 201 -19.87 -4.85 -24.44
CA PRO A 201 -20.83 -5.11 -23.37
C PRO A 201 -20.19 -6.02 -22.31
N VAL A 202 -20.51 -5.76 -21.04
CA VAL A 202 -20.09 -6.64 -19.95
C VAL A 202 -21.07 -7.79 -19.78
N ASP A 203 -20.57 -8.93 -19.30
CA ASP A 203 -21.35 -10.07 -18.85
C ASP A 203 -20.63 -10.71 -17.65
N TYR A 204 -21.26 -10.65 -16.48
CA TYR A 204 -20.73 -11.23 -15.25
C TYR A 204 -21.20 -12.67 -15.01
N GLY A 205 -22.00 -13.25 -15.92
CA GLY A 205 -22.55 -14.59 -15.80
C GLY A 205 -23.51 -14.77 -14.63
N GLU A 206 -23.72 -16.01 -14.23
CA GLU A 206 -24.52 -16.37 -13.05
C GLU A 206 -23.65 -16.25 -11.78
N GLY A 207 -24.09 -15.43 -10.82
CA GLY A 207 -23.34 -15.19 -9.60
C GLY A 207 -23.48 -16.32 -8.59
N THR A 208 -22.40 -16.68 -7.91
CA THR A 208 -22.43 -17.73 -6.87
C THR A 208 -22.79 -17.20 -5.48
N GLY A 209 -22.64 -15.90 -5.26
CA GLY A 209 -22.85 -15.23 -3.97
C GLY A 209 -21.87 -15.61 -2.85
N LYS A 210 -20.81 -16.37 -3.17
CA LYS A 210 -19.83 -16.88 -2.19
C LYS A 210 -18.55 -16.06 -2.11
N GLY A 211 -18.43 -15.00 -2.93
CA GLY A 211 -17.18 -14.25 -3.07
C GLY A 211 -16.01 -15.13 -3.54
N LEU A 212 -14.80 -14.58 -3.39
CA LEU A 212 -13.56 -15.32 -3.60
C LEU A 212 -13.24 -16.17 -2.37
N ILE A 213 -13.14 -17.48 -2.54
CA ILE A 213 -12.71 -18.40 -1.48
C ILE A 213 -11.19 -18.45 -1.50
N LEU A 214 -10.55 -17.86 -0.50
CA LEU A 214 -9.10 -17.88 -0.38
C LEU A 214 -8.61 -19.18 0.26
N PRO A 215 -7.45 -19.71 -0.18
CA PRO A 215 -6.75 -20.77 0.54
C PRO A 215 -6.45 -20.37 1.98
N ALA A 216 -6.44 -21.35 2.88
CA ALA A 216 -5.97 -21.13 4.25
C ALA A 216 -4.50 -20.67 4.23
N LEU A 217 -4.18 -19.72 5.12
CA LEU A 217 -2.80 -19.25 5.28
C LEU A 217 -1.92 -20.37 5.80
N LYS A 218 -0.71 -20.46 5.26
CA LYS A 218 0.27 -21.45 5.72
C LYS A 218 0.91 -20.97 7.01
N THR A 219 1.06 -21.87 7.97
CA THR A 219 1.83 -21.60 9.19
C THR A 219 3.30 -21.41 8.81
N ARG A 220 3.89 -20.28 9.21
CA ARG A 220 5.32 -20.02 9.01
C ARG A 220 6.14 -20.83 10.02
N VAL A 221 7.29 -21.31 9.58
CA VAL A 221 8.26 -22.01 10.45
C VAL A 221 8.85 -20.99 11.42
N ALA A 222 8.93 -21.36 12.70
CA ALA A 222 9.54 -20.50 13.71
C ALA A 222 11.06 -20.43 13.48
N GLU A 223 11.58 -19.21 13.36
CA GLU A 223 13.01 -18.95 13.24
C GLU A 223 13.65 -18.82 14.64
N LYS A 224 14.93 -19.17 14.76
CA LYS A 224 15.70 -18.94 15.99
C LYS A 224 15.96 -17.46 16.15
N LYS A 225 15.26 -16.85 17.13
CA LYS A 225 15.37 -15.43 17.45
C LYS A 225 16.43 -15.18 18.54
N GLU A 226 17.44 -14.36 18.24
CA GLU A 226 18.51 -14.01 19.18
C GLU A 226 18.67 -12.49 19.30
N LEU A 227 18.73 -11.97 20.54
CA LEU A 227 18.95 -10.55 20.80
C LEU A 227 20.44 -10.22 20.63
N VAL A 228 20.75 -9.31 19.71
CA VAL A 228 22.14 -8.94 19.37
C VAL A 228 22.45 -7.46 19.64
N GLY A 229 21.43 -6.65 19.95
CA GLY A 229 21.62 -5.23 20.24
C GLY A 229 20.33 -4.51 20.58
N ALA A 230 20.43 -3.19 20.72
CA ALA A 230 19.29 -2.29 20.85
C ALA A 230 19.64 -0.94 20.22
N ASP A 231 18.71 -0.35 19.48
CA ASP A 231 18.73 1.05 19.10
C ASP A 231 17.97 1.84 20.17
N ILE A 232 18.66 2.77 20.83
CA ILE A 232 18.07 3.66 21.84
C ILE A 232 18.03 5.06 21.27
N PHE A 233 16.83 5.64 21.23
CA PHE A 233 16.59 6.97 20.70
C PHE A 233 16.55 7.99 21.82
N LEU A 234 17.18 9.15 21.58
CA LEU A 234 17.35 10.22 22.55
C LEU A 234 16.88 11.56 21.96
N ASP A 235 16.31 12.40 22.82
CA ASP A 235 16.19 13.85 22.59
C ASP A 235 17.35 14.54 23.32
N TRP A 236 18.30 15.10 22.57
CA TRP A 236 19.51 15.68 23.12
C TRP A 236 20.12 16.76 22.21
N GLN A 237 20.75 17.77 22.82
CA GLN A 237 21.39 18.89 22.12
C GLN A 237 22.91 18.80 22.24
N GLY A 238 23.62 18.86 21.11
CA GLY A 238 25.08 18.94 21.05
C GLY A 238 25.68 18.15 19.90
N ARG A 239 26.96 17.78 20.02
CA ARG A 239 27.71 17.07 18.98
C ARG A 239 27.72 15.56 19.22
N PRO A 240 27.74 14.74 18.16
CA PRO A 240 27.71 13.29 18.30
C PRO A 240 28.96 12.75 19.01
N GLU A 241 30.12 13.41 18.91
CA GLU A 241 31.33 13.02 19.64
C GLU A 241 31.15 13.17 21.15
N ASP A 242 30.60 14.30 21.60
CA ASP A 242 30.35 14.57 23.02
C ASP A 242 29.32 13.57 23.59
N LEU A 243 28.30 13.23 22.78
CA LEU A 243 27.31 12.22 23.13
C LEU A 243 27.94 10.82 23.22
N ALA A 244 28.78 10.43 22.26
CA ALA A 244 29.46 9.15 22.27
C ALA A 244 30.38 9.00 23.50
N GLU A 245 31.10 10.05 23.88
CA GLU A 245 31.93 10.06 25.09
C GLU A 245 31.11 9.86 26.36
N LYS A 246 30.00 10.59 26.51
CA LYS A 246 29.07 10.43 27.64
C LYS A 246 28.53 9.01 27.74
N ILE A 247 28.14 8.42 26.60
CA ILE A 247 27.58 7.07 26.56
C ILE A 247 28.64 6.02 26.89
N LYS A 248 29.85 6.14 26.35
CA LYS A 248 30.96 5.22 26.65
C LYS A 248 31.29 5.15 28.14
N ALA A 249 31.12 6.27 28.88
CA ALA A 249 31.36 6.31 30.31
C ALA A 249 30.33 5.51 31.14
N ILE A 250 29.18 5.16 30.56
CA ILE A 250 28.06 4.53 31.26
C ILE A 250 27.63 3.19 30.65
N LEU A 251 28.44 2.62 29.75
CA LEU A 251 28.18 1.32 29.14
C LEU A 251 28.17 0.21 30.19
N ILE A 252 27.17 -0.66 30.13
CA ILE A 252 27.20 -1.92 30.86
C ILE A 252 28.22 -2.88 30.26
N LYS A 253 28.73 -3.81 31.07
CA LYS A 253 29.68 -4.83 30.62
C LYS A 253 29.04 -5.71 29.54
N GLY A 254 29.74 -5.89 28.42
CA GLY A 254 29.31 -6.76 27.30
C GLY A 254 28.46 -6.06 26.24
N MET A 255 28.21 -4.75 26.40
CA MET A 255 27.56 -3.92 25.39
C MET A 255 28.54 -2.86 24.88
N GLU A 256 28.49 -2.58 23.59
CA GLU A 256 29.29 -1.54 22.93
C GLU A 256 28.38 -0.55 22.20
N LEU A 257 28.74 0.73 22.23
CA LEU A 257 28.16 1.71 21.32
C LEU A 257 28.81 1.53 19.95
N ASN A 258 28.04 1.02 19.00
CA ASN A 258 28.50 0.71 17.66
C ASN A 258 28.42 1.93 16.73
N THR A 259 27.27 2.61 16.70
CA THR A 259 27.00 3.72 15.77
C THR A 259 26.06 4.74 16.43
N ILE A 260 26.24 6.03 16.12
CA ILE A 260 25.20 7.06 16.33
C ILE A 260 24.73 7.53 14.96
N ALA A 261 23.42 7.52 14.76
CA ALA A 261 22.76 8.04 13.57
C ALA A 261 21.84 9.21 13.91
N ASN A 262 21.70 10.16 12.98
CA ASN A 262 20.75 11.25 13.05
C ASN A 262 19.93 11.27 11.74
N ARG A 263 18.60 11.18 11.86
CA ARG A 263 17.68 11.04 10.71
C ARG A 263 18.08 9.91 9.74
N GLY A 264 18.59 8.81 10.28
CA GLY A 264 19.00 7.62 9.51
C GLY A 264 20.40 7.68 8.89
N VAL A 265 21.14 8.79 9.04
CA VAL A 265 22.52 8.93 8.54
C VAL A 265 23.50 8.72 9.68
N LYS A 266 24.54 7.92 9.45
CA LYS A 266 25.63 7.75 10.42
C LYS A 266 26.36 9.08 10.64
N VAL A 267 26.44 9.49 11.90
CA VAL A 267 27.15 10.71 12.33
C VAL A 267 28.31 10.40 13.29
N TRP A 268 28.33 9.19 13.86
CA TRP A 268 29.48 8.69 14.61
C TRP A 268 29.57 7.16 14.51
N PRO A 269 30.79 6.56 14.43
CA PRO A 269 32.07 7.24 14.27
C PRO A 269 32.27 7.79 12.85
N ASN A 270 33.15 8.78 12.71
CA ASN A 270 33.56 9.35 11.42
C ASN A 270 32.38 9.85 10.55
N GLY A 271 31.45 10.60 11.16
CA GLY A 271 30.35 11.24 10.44
C GLY A 271 30.82 12.25 9.39
N GLN A 272 29.97 12.54 8.41
CA GLN A 272 30.27 13.59 7.44
C GLN A 272 30.06 14.97 8.07
N PRO A 273 31.04 15.90 8.03
CA PRO A 273 30.91 17.22 8.66
C PRO A 273 29.73 18.06 8.17
N GLY A 274 29.25 17.82 6.94
CA GLY A 274 28.12 18.53 6.35
C GLY A 274 26.75 17.98 6.75
N THR A 275 26.68 16.91 7.55
CA THR A 275 25.40 16.34 7.97
C THR A 275 24.71 17.24 8.98
N PHE A 276 23.63 17.89 8.55
CA PHE A 276 22.72 18.58 9.46
C PHE A 276 22.11 17.59 10.45
N CYS A 277 22.23 17.86 11.74
CA CYS A 277 21.69 17.03 12.80
C CYS A 277 20.50 17.74 13.46
N SER A 278 19.41 17.01 13.67
CA SER A 278 18.36 17.41 14.62
C SER A 278 18.74 16.99 16.04
N ASP A 279 17.88 17.30 17.00
CA ASP A 279 17.96 16.89 18.40
C ASP A 279 17.58 15.44 18.67
N HIS A 280 17.14 14.71 17.64
CA HIS A 280 16.73 13.32 17.76
C HIS A 280 17.80 12.35 17.22
N TRP A 281 18.38 11.56 18.13
CA TRP A 281 19.50 10.66 17.84
C TRP A 281 19.09 9.21 17.97
N CYS A 282 19.70 8.33 17.18
CA CYS A 282 19.61 6.88 17.30
C CYS A 282 20.98 6.33 17.68
N LEU A 283 21.10 5.73 18.85
CA LEU A 283 22.34 5.13 19.33
C LEU A 283 22.20 3.63 19.22
N ARG A 284 23.03 3.02 18.38
CA ARG A 284 23.08 1.58 18.18
C ARG A 284 24.04 0.95 19.17
N PHE A 285 23.49 0.12 20.04
CA PHE A 285 24.25 -0.69 20.96
C PHE A 285 24.26 -2.14 20.50
N MET A 286 25.44 -2.77 20.48
CA MET A 286 25.62 -4.17 20.07
C MET A 286 26.29 -4.96 21.19
N GLY A 287 26.17 -6.28 21.17
CA GLY A 287 26.84 -7.14 22.15
C GLY A 287 26.58 -8.63 21.93
N GLN A 288 27.18 -9.45 22.77
CA GLN A 288 26.98 -10.90 22.76
C GLN A 288 26.22 -11.35 24.01
N ASN A 289 25.38 -12.39 23.86
CA ASN A 289 24.58 -12.95 24.95
C ASN A 289 23.71 -11.89 25.67
N LEU A 290 23.21 -10.92 24.90
CA LEU A 290 22.36 -9.88 25.45
C LEU A 290 21.00 -10.46 25.86
N THR A 291 20.45 -9.91 26.93
CA THR A 291 19.10 -10.20 27.41
C THR A 291 18.29 -8.91 27.54
N PRO A 292 16.96 -8.96 27.59
CA PRO A 292 16.16 -7.77 27.88
C PRO A 292 16.60 -7.04 29.16
N VAL A 293 17.10 -7.78 30.18
CA VAL A 293 17.63 -7.20 31.41
C VAL A 293 18.87 -6.35 31.16
N THR A 294 19.77 -6.78 30.27
CA THR A 294 20.96 -5.98 29.91
C THR A 294 20.57 -4.65 29.25
N VAL A 295 19.55 -4.65 28.38
CA VAL A 295 19.04 -3.41 27.77
C VAL A 295 18.44 -2.49 28.84
N LEU A 296 17.64 -3.02 29.77
CA LEU A 296 17.07 -2.25 30.89
C LEU A 296 18.15 -1.62 31.79
N GLN A 297 19.24 -2.34 32.05
CA GLN A 297 20.36 -1.81 32.83
C GLN A 297 21.06 -0.64 32.10
N GLN A 298 21.24 -0.74 30.77
CA GLN A 298 21.81 0.35 29.99
C GLN A 298 20.91 1.60 30.01
N LEU A 299 19.59 1.42 29.89
CA LEU A 299 18.62 2.51 30.00
C LEU A 299 18.65 3.17 31.38
N ALA A 300 18.73 2.38 32.45
CA ALA A 300 18.85 2.90 33.80
C ALA A 300 20.15 3.71 34.02
N ASN A 301 21.25 3.31 33.38
CA ASN A 301 22.49 4.08 33.39
C ASN A 301 22.34 5.41 32.63
N MET A 302 21.65 5.41 31.48
CA MET A 302 21.38 6.61 30.70
C MET A 302 20.50 7.60 31.45
N GLU A 303 19.44 7.13 32.11
CA GLU A 303 18.56 7.95 32.95
C GLU A 303 19.33 8.60 34.10
N LYS A 304 20.16 7.84 34.83
CA LYS A 304 21.04 8.37 35.89
C LYS A 304 22.02 9.43 35.38
N ALA A 305 22.44 9.32 34.12
CA ALA A 305 23.31 10.27 33.44
C ALA A 305 22.56 11.46 32.82
N GLN A 306 21.24 11.58 33.06
CA GLN A 306 20.38 12.63 32.50
C GLN A 306 20.39 12.65 30.96
N LEU A 307 20.37 11.45 30.36
CA LEU A 307 20.21 11.25 28.93
C LEU A 307 18.84 10.62 28.67
N PRO A 308 17.76 11.44 28.59
CA PRO A 308 16.40 10.95 28.51
C PRO A 308 16.15 10.26 27.16
N PHE A 309 15.82 8.97 27.20
CA PHE A 309 15.46 8.20 26.01
C PHE A 309 13.98 8.33 25.69
N VAL A 310 13.65 8.35 24.41
CA VAL A 310 12.28 8.56 23.91
C VAL A 310 11.68 7.30 23.29
N LYS A 311 12.53 6.42 22.76
CA LYS A 311 12.12 5.20 22.05
C LYS A 311 13.25 4.18 22.11
N ILE A 312 12.89 2.90 22.05
CA ILE A 312 13.85 1.78 21.99
C ILE A 312 13.38 0.79 20.93
N GLU A 313 14.31 0.22 20.17
CA GLU A 313 14.08 -0.91 19.28
C GLU A 313 15.11 -2.00 19.58
N ASN A 314 14.64 -3.21 19.92
CA ASN A 314 15.54 -4.33 20.12
C ASN A 314 16.00 -4.90 18.78
N LEU A 315 17.30 -5.17 18.65
CA LEU A 315 17.90 -5.70 17.44
C LEU A 315 18.04 -7.21 17.56
N TYR A 316 17.32 -7.93 16.70
CA TYR A 316 17.35 -9.39 16.68
C TYR A 316 18.00 -9.92 15.40
N THR A 317 18.58 -11.11 15.50
CA THR A 317 18.77 -11.99 14.35
C THR A 317 17.68 -13.07 14.34
N PHE A 318 17.35 -13.53 13.14
CA PHE A 318 16.44 -14.65 12.88
C PHE A 318 17.20 -15.66 12.01
N ASP A 319 17.48 -16.83 12.58
CA ASP A 319 18.37 -17.84 11.97
C ASP A 319 19.71 -17.26 11.50
N GLY A 320 20.29 -16.37 12.32
CA GLY A 320 21.55 -15.69 12.05
C GLY A 320 21.47 -14.51 11.06
N LYS A 321 20.32 -14.27 10.42
CA LYS A 321 20.10 -13.12 9.54
C LYS A 321 19.67 -11.90 10.35
N LYS A 322 20.21 -10.71 10.05
CA LYS A 322 19.85 -9.47 10.74
C LYS A 322 18.38 -9.10 10.48
N GLY A 323 17.64 -8.88 11.56
CA GLY A 323 16.28 -8.34 11.56
C GLY A 323 16.23 -6.82 11.66
N PHE A 324 17.26 -6.13 11.15
CA PHE A 324 17.38 -4.67 11.19
C PHE A 324 18.31 -4.18 10.07
N THR A 325 18.18 -2.91 9.70
CA THR A 325 19.04 -2.25 8.71
C THR A 325 20.18 -1.46 9.37
N VAL A 326 21.19 -1.14 8.58
CA VAL A 326 22.29 -0.23 8.98
C VAL A 326 21.96 1.22 8.66
N ALA A 327 22.61 2.15 9.34
CA ALA A 327 22.47 3.56 9.02
C ALA A 327 23.10 3.87 7.64
N GLN A 328 22.63 4.92 6.97
CA GLN A 328 23.25 5.36 5.72
C GLN A 328 24.70 5.81 6.00
N GLY A 329 25.66 5.23 5.26
CA GLY A 329 27.09 5.50 5.41
C GLY A 329 27.82 4.59 6.40
N GLU A 330 27.11 3.66 7.05
CA GLU A 330 27.67 2.51 7.76
C GLU A 330 28.11 1.41 6.78
#